data_AF-A0A926JIP8-F1
#
_entry.id   AF-A0A926JIP8-F1
#
_cell.length_a   1.000
_cell.length_b   1.000
_cell.length_c   1.000
_cell.angle_alpha   90.00
_cell.angle_beta   90.00
_cell.angle_gamma   90.00
#
_symmetry.space_group_name_H-M   'P 1'
#
loop_
_entity.id
_entity.type
_entity.pdbx_description
1 polymer ?
#
loop_
_entity_poly.entity_id
_entity_poly.type
_entity_poly.pdbx_seq_one_letter_code
_entity_poly.pdbx_strand_id
1 'polypeptide(L)'
;MVGLHLNHLTHGLRASLRNNGQAYGFSVSITVALALLDTEARMSGVAHIIYFALGAATAFSILELLASRTFHKPLEQEPSTVMAMGVSLSVVSVGTTSVLAWASAHLIGGVIAWPVTAFLVSVVYSLVAGVELAIAQRAQEASSHGGEIRRKTVEEEEERRTDGGEE
;
A
#
# COMPACT_ATOMS: atom_id res chain seq x y z
N MET A 1 5.37 21.56 -29.34
CA MET A 1 5.71 20.12 -29.45
C MET A 1 6.20 19.51 -28.13
N VAL A 2 6.96 20.23 -27.28
CA VAL A 2 7.47 19.74 -25.97
C VAL A 2 6.36 19.40 -24.96
N GLY A 3 5.25 20.15 -24.92
CA GLY A 3 4.16 19.91 -23.97
C GLY A 3 3.41 18.58 -24.16
N LEU A 4 3.40 18.03 -25.37
CA LEU A 4 2.69 16.78 -25.66
C LEU A 4 3.48 15.56 -25.14
N HIS A 5 4.81 15.59 -25.21
CA HIS A 5 5.68 14.52 -24.70
C HIS A 5 5.68 14.48 -23.16
N LEU A 6 5.62 15.64 -22.51
CA LEU A 6 5.54 15.74 -21.05
C LEU A 6 4.23 15.13 -20.49
N ASN A 7 3.12 15.32 -21.21
CA ASN A 7 1.83 14.75 -20.82
C ASN A 7 1.82 13.22 -20.93
N HIS A 8 2.47 12.65 -21.95
CA HIS A 8 2.60 11.19 -22.08
C HIS A 8 3.54 10.61 -21.02
N LEU A 9 4.65 11.28 -20.73
CA LEU A 9 5.59 10.86 -19.69
C LEU A 9 4.95 10.87 -18.30
N THR A 10 4.27 11.97 -17.94
CA THR A 10 3.60 12.10 -16.63
C THR A 10 2.47 11.08 -16.47
N HIS A 11 1.72 10.81 -17.54
CA HIS A 11 0.69 9.77 -17.54
C HIS A 11 1.30 8.37 -17.35
N GLY A 12 2.35 8.03 -18.12
CA GLY A 12 3.05 6.74 -17.99
C GLY A 12 3.72 6.56 -16.62
N LEU A 13 4.33 7.62 -16.08
CA LEU A 13 4.94 7.60 -14.74
C LEU A 13 3.90 7.36 -13.65
N ARG A 14 2.76 8.06 -13.71
CA ARG A 14 1.64 7.83 -12.78
C ARG A 14 1.12 6.40 -12.88
N ALA A 15 0.93 5.87 -14.08
CA ALA A 15 0.47 4.50 -14.27
C ALA A 15 1.44 3.47 -13.67
N SER A 16 2.75 3.65 -13.90
CA SER A 16 3.80 2.75 -13.39
C SER A 16 3.88 2.75 -11.87
N LEU A 17 3.93 3.95 -11.26
CA LEU A 17 3.97 4.09 -9.80
C LEU A 17 2.71 3.50 -9.15
N ARG A 18 1.55 3.73 -9.77
CA ARG A 18 0.26 3.25 -9.28
C ARG A 18 0.17 1.71 -9.27
N ASN A 19 0.57 1.07 -10.36
CA ASN A 19 0.40 -0.38 -10.50
C ASN A 19 1.42 -1.19 -9.69
N ASN A 20 2.57 -0.60 -9.36
CA ASN A 20 3.67 -1.32 -8.71
C ASN A 20 4.02 -0.80 -7.32
N GLY A 21 3.40 0.29 -6.85
CA GLY A 21 3.83 0.99 -5.64
C GLY A 21 3.87 0.11 -4.39
N GLN A 22 2.89 -0.78 -4.21
CA GLN A 22 2.87 -1.67 -3.05
C GLN A 22 3.95 -2.75 -3.10
N ALA A 23 4.16 -3.36 -4.27
CA ALA A 23 5.25 -4.34 -4.45
C ALA A 23 6.62 -3.67 -4.29
N TYR A 24 6.75 -2.43 -4.75
CA TYR A 24 7.96 -1.64 -4.59
C TYR A 24 8.24 -1.31 -3.12
N GLY A 25 7.25 -0.77 -2.39
CA GLY A 25 7.38 -0.45 -0.97
C GLY A 25 7.70 -1.69 -0.12
N PHE A 26 7.09 -2.83 -0.45
CA PHE A 26 7.41 -4.11 0.20
C PHE A 26 8.88 -4.50 -0.04
N SER A 27 9.36 -4.39 -1.28
CA SER A 27 10.75 -4.72 -1.65
C SER A 27 11.76 -3.85 -0.91
N VAL A 28 11.48 -2.55 -0.80
CA VAL A 28 12.28 -1.61 0.00
C VAL A 28 12.29 -2.04 1.47
N SER A 29 11.12 -2.35 2.03
CA SER A 29 10.98 -2.73 3.44
C SER A 29 11.75 -3.99 3.79
N ILE A 30 11.66 -5.04 2.96
CA ILE A 30 12.40 -6.29 3.18
C ILE A 30 13.90 -6.11 3.02
N THR A 31 14.34 -5.27 2.07
CA THR A 31 15.75 -4.97 1.88
C THR A 31 16.33 -4.20 3.06
N VAL A 32 15.60 -3.18 3.55
CA VAL A 32 15.97 -2.43 4.75
C VAL A 32 16.00 -3.35 5.97
N ALA A 33 15.01 -4.23 6.12
CA ALA A 33 14.96 -5.18 7.23
C ALA A 33 16.16 -6.13 7.24
N LEU A 34 16.51 -6.70 6.09
CA LEU A 34 17.68 -7.54 5.94
C LEU A 34 18.96 -6.77 6.29
N ALA A 35 19.13 -5.56 5.76
CA ALA A 35 20.31 -4.74 5.99
C ALA A 35 20.46 -4.31 7.47
N LEU A 36 19.36 -3.94 8.13
CA LEU A 36 19.36 -3.60 9.56
C LEU A 36 19.73 -4.81 10.41
N LEU A 37 19.16 -5.98 10.12
CA LEU A 37 19.47 -7.21 10.84
C LEU A 37 20.94 -7.60 10.66
N ASP A 38 21.45 -7.48 9.43
CA ASP A 38 22.85 -7.77 9.10
C ASP A 38 23.82 -6.84 9.86
N THR A 39 23.50 -5.54 9.88
CA THR A 39 24.31 -4.51 10.53
C THR A 39 24.37 -4.69 12.04
N GLU A 40 23.24 -5.00 12.69
CA GLU A 40 23.15 -5.13 14.14
C GLU A 40 23.58 -6.50 14.65
N ALA A 41 23.13 -7.58 14.01
CA ALA A 41 23.42 -8.94 14.47
C ALA A 41 24.88 -9.34 14.24
N ARG A 42 25.60 -8.67 13.30
CA ARG A 42 26.98 -8.99 12.89
C ARG A 42 27.20 -10.48 12.55
N MET A 43 26.13 -11.16 12.16
CA MET A 43 26.10 -12.61 11.91
C MET A 43 25.61 -12.88 10.48
N SER A 44 26.40 -12.47 9.48
CA SER A 44 26.02 -12.63 8.09
C SER A 44 26.54 -13.95 7.52
N GLY A 45 25.64 -14.91 7.32
CA GLY A 45 25.96 -16.21 6.73
C GLY A 45 24.88 -16.66 5.76
N VAL A 46 25.23 -17.49 4.76
CA VAL A 46 24.29 -17.94 3.73
C VAL A 46 23.03 -18.57 4.32
N ALA A 47 23.18 -19.40 5.36
CA ALA A 47 22.05 -20.02 6.05
C ALA A 47 21.07 -19.00 6.66
N HIS A 48 21.59 -17.90 7.20
CA HIS A 48 20.79 -16.83 7.78
C HIS A 48 19.92 -16.13 6.74
N ILE A 49 20.49 -15.84 5.56
CA ILE A 49 19.75 -15.25 4.43
C ILE A 49 18.66 -16.21 3.93
N ILE A 50 18.96 -17.51 3.88
CA ILE A 50 17.96 -18.54 3.52
C ILE A 50 16.82 -18.56 4.55
N TYR A 51 17.11 -18.55 5.85
CA TYR A 51 16.06 -18.53 6.87
C TYR A 51 15.22 -17.25 6.81
N PHE A 52 15.85 -16.10 6.56
CA PHE A 52 15.15 -14.84 6.34
C PHE A 52 14.17 -14.95 5.16
N ALA A 53 14.62 -15.46 4.01
CA ALA A 53 13.77 -15.65 2.84
C ALA A 53 12.60 -16.61 3.12
N LEU A 54 12.85 -17.72 3.84
CA LEU A 54 11.81 -18.66 4.25
C LEU A 54 10.78 -18.03 5.19
N GLY A 55 11.21 -17.16 6.11
CA GLY A 55 10.31 -16.41 6.99
C GLY A 55 9.37 -15.50 6.20
N ALA A 56 9.91 -14.73 5.25
CA ALA A 56 9.10 -13.87 4.38
C ALA A 56 8.13 -14.68 3.50
N ALA A 57 8.58 -15.78 2.90
CA ALA A 57 7.74 -16.65 2.07
C ALA A 57 6.59 -17.28 2.89
N THR A 58 6.89 -17.75 4.10
CA THR A 58 5.91 -18.32 5.02
C THR A 58 4.82 -17.31 5.39
N ALA A 59 5.20 -16.05 5.63
CA ALA A 59 4.23 -14.98 5.88
C ALA A 59 3.25 -14.81 4.71
N PHE A 60 3.75 -14.73 3.47
CA PHE A 60 2.88 -14.63 2.30
C PHE A 60 1.98 -15.83 2.13
N SER A 61 2.50 -17.05 2.27
CA SER A 61 1.67 -18.26 2.15
C SER A 61 0.54 -18.28 3.19
N ILE A 62 0.81 -17.82 4.42
CA ILE A 62 -0.21 -17.72 5.46
C ILE A 62 -1.22 -16.61 5.14
N LEU A 63 -0.76 -15.43 4.73
CA LEU A 63 -1.66 -14.32 4.37
C LEU A 63 -2.55 -14.68 3.17
N GLU A 64 -2.00 -15.33 2.15
CA GLU A 64 -2.74 -15.80 0.98
C GLU A 64 -3.76 -16.87 1.37
N LEU A 65 -3.39 -17.81 2.24
CA LEU A 65 -4.31 -18.82 2.76
C LEU A 65 -5.45 -18.18 3.58
N LEU A 66 -5.14 -17.17 4.40
CA LEU A 66 -6.15 -16.45 5.19
C LEU A 66 -7.06 -15.61 4.28
N ALA A 67 -6.50 -14.92 3.30
CA ALA A 67 -7.25 -14.11 2.35
C ALA A 67 -8.17 -14.99 1.49
N SER A 68 -7.66 -16.08 0.92
CA SER A 68 -8.44 -17.00 0.08
C SER A 68 -9.59 -17.69 0.82
N ARG A 69 -9.42 -18.03 2.10
CA ARG A 69 -10.51 -18.59 2.92
C ARG A 69 -11.56 -17.57 3.32
N THR A 70 -11.16 -16.31 3.48
CA THR A 70 -12.04 -15.23 4.00
C THR A 70 -12.81 -14.54 2.87
N PHE A 71 -12.22 -14.39 1.69
CA PHE A 71 -12.81 -13.63 0.58
C PHE A 71 -13.34 -14.56 -0.53
N HIS A 72 -14.64 -14.86 -0.47
CA HIS A 72 -15.36 -15.62 -1.51
C HIS A 72 -15.90 -14.74 -2.65
N LYS A 73 -15.54 -13.46 -2.71
CA LYS A 73 -16.02 -12.52 -3.74
C LYS A 73 -14.92 -12.17 -4.74
N PRO A 74 -15.25 -12.05 -6.05
CA PRO A 74 -14.28 -11.60 -7.05
C PRO A 74 -13.75 -10.22 -6.70
N LEU A 75 -12.44 -10.03 -6.87
CA LEU A 75 -11.76 -8.76 -6.66
C LEU A 75 -12.21 -7.77 -7.75
N GLU A 76 -12.99 -6.76 -7.37
CA GLU A 76 -13.31 -5.63 -8.24
C GLU A 76 -12.08 -4.75 -8.46
N GLN A 77 -11.94 -4.17 -9.66
CA GLN A 77 -10.79 -3.30 -9.96
C GLN A 77 -10.90 -1.97 -9.21
N GLU A 78 -9.88 -1.69 -8.40
CA GLU A 78 -9.76 -0.46 -7.59
C GLU A 78 -9.72 0.82 -8.47
N PRO A 79 -10.46 1.89 -8.10
CA PRO A 79 -10.39 3.16 -8.79
C PRO A 79 -8.97 3.77 -8.81
N SER A 80 -8.63 4.42 -9.92
CA SER A 80 -7.30 4.97 -10.20
C SER A 80 -6.76 5.95 -9.14
N THR A 81 -7.62 6.73 -8.51
CA THR A 81 -7.25 7.74 -7.50
C THR A 81 -6.85 7.12 -6.18
N VAL A 82 -7.56 6.08 -5.75
CA VAL A 82 -7.29 5.32 -4.51
C VAL A 82 -5.90 4.70 -4.55
N MET A 83 -5.58 4.10 -5.70
CA MET A 83 -4.32 3.42 -5.91
C MET A 83 -3.13 4.40 -5.92
N ALA A 84 -3.32 5.65 -6.39
CA ALA A 84 -2.29 6.70 -6.33
C ALA A 84 -2.04 7.22 -4.90
N MET A 85 -3.08 7.32 -4.07
CA MET A 85 -2.93 7.63 -2.63
C MET A 85 -2.22 6.50 -1.89
N GLY A 86 -2.49 5.24 -2.26
CA GLY A 86 -1.77 4.07 -1.74
C GLY A 86 -0.25 4.12 -1.96
N VAL A 87 0.21 4.70 -3.08
CA VAL A 87 1.65 4.89 -3.33
C VAL A 87 2.26 5.91 -2.36
N SER A 88 1.58 7.04 -2.12
CA SER A 88 2.08 8.03 -1.15
C SER A 88 2.06 7.52 0.29
N LEU A 89 1.12 6.62 0.61
CA LEU A 89 1.01 6.01 1.92
C LEU A 89 2.07 4.93 2.17
N SER A 90 2.71 4.38 1.11
CA SER A 90 3.81 3.42 1.26
C SER A 90 4.96 3.90 2.16
N VAL A 91 5.14 5.21 2.33
CA VAL A 91 6.12 5.77 3.28
C VAL A 91 5.79 5.37 4.73
N VAL A 92 4.52 5.30 5.10
CA VAL A 92 4.07 4.90 6.44
C VAL A 92 4.29 3.40 6.63
N SER A 93 3.89 2.57 5.68
CA SER A 93 4.18 1.12 5.70
C SER A 93 5.68 0.82 5.76
N VAL A 94 6.49 1.47 4.91
CA VAL A 94 7.95 1.31 4.90
C VAL A 94 8.57 1.80 6.20
N GLY A 95 8.15 2.97 6.70
CA GLY A 95 8.67 3.52 7.96
C GLY A 95 8.34 2.62 9.15
N THR A 96 7.08 2.17 9.25
CA THR A 96 6.60 1.29 10.32
C THR A 96 7.39 -0.02 10.33
N THR A 97 7.57 -0.63 9.17
CA THR A 97 8.30 -1.90 9.06
C THR A 97 9.81 -1.75 9.25
N SER A 98 10.38 -0.59 8.89
CA SER A 98 11.78 -0.26 9.19
C SER A 98 12.02 -0.17 10.70
N VAL A 99 11.13 0.50 11.44
CA VAL A 99 11.19 0.57 12.92
C VAL A 99 11.01 -0.81 13.53
N LEU A 100 10.07 -1.61 13.00
CA LEU A 100 9.85 -2.99 13.45
C LEU A 100 11.07 -3.88 13.23
N ALA A 101 11.73 -3.75 12.07
CA ALA A 101 12.94 -4.50 11.77
C ALA A 101 14.09 -4.12 12.70
N TRP A 102 14.30 -2.81 12.91
CA TRP A 102 15.27 -2.30 13.89
C TRP A 102 14.98 -2.85 15.30
N ALA A 103 13.73 -2.81 15.75
CA ALA A 103 13.34 -3.35 17.04
C ALA A 103 13.57 -4.87 17.12
N SER A 104 13.26 -5.61 16.06
CA SER A 104 13.48 -7.06 16.01
C SER A 104 14.96 -7.41 16.09
N ALA A 105 15.83 -6.63 15.44
CA ALA A 105 17.27 -6.80 15.50
C ALA A 105 17.85 -6.61 16.92
N HIS A 106 17.21 -5.77 17.74
CA HIS A 106 17.63 -5.52 19.12
C HIS A 106 17.01 -6.49 20.13
N LEU A 107 15.78 -6.92 19.90
CA LEU A 107 15.00 -7.72 20.85
C LEU A 107 15.16 -9.24 20.63
N ILE A 108 15.50 -9.66 19.41
CA ILE A 108 15.59 -11.08 19.04
C ILE A 108 17.04 -11.40 18.70
N GLY A 109 17.66 -12.26 19.51
CA GLY A 109 19.03 -12.71 19.30
C GLY A 109 19.14 -14.00 18.49
N GLY A 110 20.30 -14.21 17.89
CA GLY A 110 20.69 -15.47 17.26
C GLY A 110 20.00 -15.80 15.94
N VAL A 111 20.06 -17.07 15.54
CA VAL A 111 19.60 -17.53 14.22
C VAL A 111 18.10 -17.30 13.99
N ILE A 112 17.29 -17.37 15.06
CA ILE A 112 15.83 -17.21 14.97
C ILE A 112 15.40 -15.77 14.63
N ALA A 113 16.27 -14.78 14.87
CA ALA A 113 15.99 -13.38 14.53
C ALA A 113 15.72 -13.19 13.03
N TRP A 114 16.35 -14.00 12.19
CA TRP A 114 16.28 -13.91 10.72
C TRP A 114 14.90 -14.26 10.16
N PRO A 115 14.39 -15.50 10.35
CA PRO A 115 13.06 -15.84 9.85
C PRO A 115 11.96 -15.04 10.55
N VAL A 116 12.11 -14.73 11.84
CA VAL A 116 11.07 -14.00 12.59
C VAL A 116 10.98 -12.55 12.14
N THR A 117 12.11 -11.85 11.95
CA THR A 117 12.08 -10.46 11.47
C THR A 117 11.46 -10.39 10.08
N ALA A 118 11.87 -11.26 9.16
CA ALA A 118 11.31 -11.31 7.82
C ALA A 118 9.80 -11.58 7.83
N PHE A 119 9.37 -12.53 8.65
CA PHE A 119 7.97 -12.87 8.83
C PHE A 119 7.16 -11.67 9.34
N LEU A 120 7.62 -11.04 10.43
CA LEU A 120 6.95 -9.90 11.06
C LEU A 120 6.87 -8.69 10.11
N VAL A 121 7.97 -8.37 9.42
CA VAL A 121 8.01 -7.30 8.42
C VAL A 121 7.02 -7.57 7.30
N SER A 122 6.96 -8.79 6.76
CA SER A 122 6.00 -9.14 5.73
C SER A 122 4.55 -9.01 6.18
N VAL A 123 4.21 -9.55 7.36
CA VAL A 123 2.86 -9.45 7.90
C VAL A 123 2.47 -7.99 8.16
N VAL A 124 3.31 -7.24 8.86
CA VAL A 124 3.01 -5.86 9.23
C VAL A 124 2.97 -4.96 8.00
N TYR A 125 3.88 -5.13 7.03
CA TYR A 125 3.82 -4.39 5.77
C TYR A 125 2.46 -4.59 5.09
N SER A 126 2.07 -5.85 4.86
CA SER A 126 0.83 -6.16 4.14
C SER A 126 -0.42 -5.64 4.88
N LEU A 127 -0.43 -5.71 6.21
CA LEU A 127 -1.54 -5.19 7.01
C LEU A 127 -1.62 -3.66 6.97
N VAL A 128 -0.51 -2.96 7.19
CA VAL A 128 -0.49 -1.49 7.17
C VAL A 128 -0.81 -0.99 5.77
N ALA A 129 -0.22 -1.57 4.73
CA ALA A 129 -0.52 -1.25 3.34
C ALA A 129 -2.00 -1.51 2.98
N GLY A 130 -2.57 -2.61 3.47
CA GLY A 130 -4.00 -2.91 3.30
C GLY A 130 -4.91 -1.89 4.00
N VAL A 131 -4.54 -1.46 5.22
CA VAL A 131 -5.26 -0.42 5.96
C VAL A 131 -5.16 0.93 5.25
N GLU A 132 -3.97 1.31 4.77
CA GLU A 132 -3.75 2.52 3.97
C GLU A 132 -4.65 2.56 2.74
N LEU A 133 -4.75 1.43 2.02
CA LEU A 133 -5.62 1.30 0.86
C LEU A 133 -7.11 1.42 1.25
N ALA A 134 -7.53 0.75 2.33
CA ALA A 134 -8.90 0.85 2.84
C ALA A 134 -9.27 2.27 3.28
N ILE A 135 -8.35 3.01 3.88
CA ILE A 135 -8.54 4.43 4.24
C ILE A 135 -8.66 5.28 2.98
N ALA A 136 -7.80 5.06 1.98
CA ALA A 136 -7.85 5.78 0.72
C ALA A 136 -9.17 5.54 -0.03
N GLN A 137 -9.67 4.30 -0.06
CA GLN A 137 -10.98 3.95 -0.63
C GLN A 137 -12.11 4.74 0.05
N ARG A 138 -12.17 4.70 1.39
CA ARG A 138 -13.20 5.41 2.16
C ARG A 138 -13.16 6.92 1.96
N ALA A 139 -11.97 7.52 1.90
CA ALA A 139 -11.80 8.94 1.62
C ALA A 139 -12.30 9.31 0.22
N GLN A 140 -12.02 8.45 -0.78
CA GLN A 140 -12.50 8.63 -2.14
C GLN A 140 -14.03 8.53 -2.21
N GLU A 141 -14.63 7.52 -1.59
CA GLU A 141 -16.10 7.34 -1.54
C GLU A 141 -16.79 8.56 -0.90
N ALA A 142 -16.27 9.04 0.24
CA ALA A 142 -16.80 10.22 0.91
C ALA A 142 -16.75 11.48 0.01
N SER A 143 -15.65 11.65 -0.74
CA SER A 143 -15.50 12.79 -1.66
C SER A 143 -16.43 12.69 -2.88
N SER A 144 -16.65 11.48 -3.40
CA SER A 144 -17.54 11.24 -4.55
C SER A 144 -19.00 11.52 -4.17
N HIS A 145 -19.43 11.07 -2.98
CA HIS A 145 -20.78 11.29 -2.49
C HIS A 145 -21.07 12.79 -2.25
N GLY A 146 -20.10 13.53 -1.70
CA GLY A 146 -20.21 14.99 -1.57
C GLY A 146 -20.30 15.72 -2.91
N GLY A 147 -19.63 15.22 -3.95
CA GLY A 147 -19.72 15.76 -5.31
C GLY A 147 -21.08 15.54 -5.96
N GLU A 148 -21.69 14.36 -5.75
CA GLU A 148 -23.01 14.04 -6.30
C GLU A 148 -24.13 14.87 -5.64
N ILE A 149 -24.09 15.04 -4.31
CA ILE A 149 -25.05 15.89 -3.58
C ILE A 149 -24.96 17.33 -4.09
N ARG A 150 -23.75 17.88 -4.20
CA ARG A 150 -23.55 19.24 -4.69
C ARG A 150 -24.09 19.43 -6.11
N ARG A 151 -23.91 18.43 -6.98
CA ARG A 151 -24.42 18.47 -8.35
C ARG A 151 -25.94 18.48 -8.38
N LYS A 152 -26.59 17.60 -7.61
CA LYS A 152 -28.06 17.58 -7.50
C LYS A 152 -28.62 18.90 -6.98
N THR A 153 -27.97 19.51 -5.97
CA THR A 153 -28.38 20.82 -5.46
C THR A 153 -28.28 21.93 -6.52
N VAL A 154 -27.25 21.91 -7.36
CA VAL A 154 -27.12 22.89 -8.46
C VAL A 154 -28.16 22.67 -9.55
N GLU A 155 -28.43 21.41 -9.92
CA GLU A 155 -29.47 21.05 -10.90
C GLU A 155 -30.88 21.46 -10.39
N GLU A 156 -31.19 21.22 -9.11
CA GLU A 156 -32.47 21.65 -8.49
C GLU A 156 -32.61 23.19 -8.39
N GLU A 157 -31.52 23.92 -8.15
CA GLU A 157 -31.53 25.39 -8.13
C GLU A 157 -31.70 25.99 -9.54
N GLU A 158 -31.12 25.37 -10.57
CA GLU A 158 -31.30 25.77 -11.96
C GLU A 158 -32.74 25.50 -12.44
N GLU A 159 -33.31 24.33 -12.13
CA GLU A 159 -34.70 24.01 -12.47
C GLU A 159 -35.70 24.99 -11.85
N ARG A 160 -35.53 25.36 -10.56
CA ARG A 160 -36.38 26.38 -9.93
C ARG A 160 -36.24 27.77 -10.54
N ARG A 161 -35.08 28.12 -11.09
CA ARG A 161 -34.88 29.41 -11.77
C ARG A 161 -35.53 29.44 -13.15
N THR A 162 -35.58 28.30 -13.84
CA THR A 162 -36.27 28.20 -15.13
C THR A 162 -37.80 28.16 -15.00
N ASP A 163 -38.34 27.55 -13.95
CA ASP A 163 -39.80 27.45 -13.73
C ASP A 163 -40.43 28.75 -13.19
N GLY A 164 -39.66 29.60 -12.50
CA GLY A 164 -40.14 30.88 -11.95
C GLY A 164 -40.05 32.09 -12.89
N GLY A 165 -39.68 31.89 -14.16
CA GLY A 165 -39.51 32.95 -15.15
C GLY A 165 -40.71 33.19 -16.08
N GLU A 166 -41.77 32.40 -15.95
CA GLU A 166 -43.02 32.54 -16.71
C GLU A 166 -44.15 33.12 -15.83
N GLU A 167 -44.00 34.37 -15.36
CA GLU A 167 -45.14 35.19 -14.89
C GLU A 167 -45.06 36.63 -15.42
#